data_AF-A0A9P3LJ86-F1
#
_entry.id   AF-A0A9P3LJ86-F1
#
_cell.length_a   1.000
_cell.length_b   1.000
_cell.length_c   1.000
_cell.angle_alpha   90.00
_cell.angle_beta   90.00
_cell.angle_gamma   90.00
#
_symmetry.space_group_name_H-M   'P 1'
#
loop_
_entity.id
_entity.type
_entity.pdbx_description
1 polymer ?
#
loop_
_entity_poly.entity_id
_entity_poly.type
_entity_poly.pdbx_seq_one_letter_code
_entity_poly.pdbx_strand_id
1 'polypeptide(L)'
;MADTSAALRDAIEAFKPSAGGPVPNDPWTMQHWEMAGAHVTFLNALLAIYEQAPAIPPQKQTNFAGFCLLWCAVLHSHHEFEEEAYFAMYEPKLDTRFVQEEHGAFQEGITAFESYLASCLPAGHPYGLDKTTPADQTPTPFDGAKLRELIDSFAPPLSVHLVNEVTHLEPEKLKAAGLTEAEMKHIAEVTQAYVKKYPVTRFLTFAMLCKPKWTAFPPVPGLLKHVLVPYVFAIPYRRFWEFVPKSN
;
A
#
# COMPACT_ATOMS: atom_id res chain seq x y z
N MET A 1 -25.68 -2.53 -3.95
CA MET A 1 -24.22 -2.67 -3.77
C MET A 1 -23.81 -1.75 -2.64
N ALA A 2 -23.02 -2.22 -1.69
CA ALA A 2 -22.45 -1.34 -0.67
C ALA A 2 -21.62 -0.25 -1.36
N ASP A 3 -21.64 0.96 -0.81
CA ASP A 3 -20.80 2.04 -1.34
C ASP A 3 -19.34 1.77 -0.96
N THR A 4 -18.56 1.20 -1.88
CA THR A 4 -17.12 0.92 -1.69
C THR A 4 -16.34 2.15 -1.26
N SER A 5 -16.74 3.34 -1.70
CA SER A 5 -16.11 4.59 -1.27
C SER A 5 -16.37 4.85 0.21
N ALA A 6 -17.59 4.61 0.71
CA ALA A 6 -17.90 4.71 2.13
C ALA A 6 -17.13 3.66 2.94
N ALA A 7 -17.12 2.40 2.49
CA ALA A 7 -16.41 1.31 3.16
C ALA A 7 -14.90 1.57 3.28
N LEU A 8 -14.25 2.09 2.22
CA LEU A 8 -12.85 2.47 2.26
C LEU A 8 -12.58 3.60 3.26
N ARG A 9 -13.48 4.59 3.35
CA ARG A 9 -13.35 5.67 4.35
C ARG A 9 -13.48 5.14 5.77
N ASP A 10 -14.45 4.27 6.03
CA ASP A 10 -14.64 3.66 7.35
C ASP A 10 -13.42 2.83 7.75
N ALA A 11 -12.84 2.07 6.81
CA ALA A 11 -11.61 1.32 7.03
C ALA A 11 -10.42 2.26 7.35
N ILE A 12 -10.25 3.36 6.60
CA ILE A 12 -9.20 4.37 6.86
C ILE A 12 -9.36 4.98 8.25
N GLU A 13 -10.59 5.30 8.66
CA GLU A 13 -10.88 5.86 9.99
C GLU A 13 -10.56 4.86 11.11
N ALA A 14 -10.79 3.55 10.89
CA ALA A 14 -10.46 2.51 11.85
C ALA A 14 -8.96 2.42 12.18
N PHE A 15 -8.06 2.89 11.29
CA PHE A 15 -6.62 2.93 11.55
C PHE A 15 -6.15 4.11 12.40
N LYS A 16 -6.97 5.15 12.64
CA LYS A 16 -6.53 6.33 13.40
C LYS A 16 -5.95 6.01 14.79
N PRO A 17 -6.53 5.08 15.58
CA PRO A 17 -5.96 4.71 16.88
C PRO A 17 -4.57 4.05 16.77
N SER A 18 -4.31 3.28 15.70
CA SER A 18 -3.09 2.48 15.55
C SER A 18 -1.98 3.17 14.76
N ALA A 19 -2.34 3.98 13.74
CA ALA A 19 -1.39 4.67 12.86
C ALA A 19 -1.22 6.17 13.17
N GLY A 20 -2.06 6.73 14.05
CA GLY A 20 -2.01 8.13 14.44
C GLY A 20 -0.86 8.46 15.40
N GLY A 21 -0.73 9.75 15.73
CA GLY A 21 0.20 10.20 16.76
C GLY A 21 1.67 10.30 16.31
N PRO A 22 2.57 10.63 17.26
CA PRO A 22 4.01 10.70 17.00
C PRO A 22 4.61 9.30 16.80
N VAL A 23 5.81 9.26 16.22
CA VAL A 23 6.58 8.02 16.05
C VAL A 23 6.83 7.36 17.43
N PRO A 24 6.39 6.10 17.66
CA PRO A 24 6.57 5.42 18.95
C PRO A 24 8.03 5.08 19.27
N ASN A 25 8.35 4.91 20.55
CA ASN A 25 9.67 4.42 21.00
C ASN A 25 9.64 2.96 21.50
N ASP A 26 8.50 2.49 22.00
CA ASP A 26 8.32 1.10 22.45
C ASP A 26 8.31 0.17 21.22
N PRO A 27 9.17 -0.86 21.12
CA PRO A 27 9.32 -1.67 19.90
C PRO A 27 8.05 -2.39 19.45
N TRP A 28 7.21 -2.85 20.37
CA TRP A 28 5.92 -3.47 20.04
C TRP A 28 4.95 -2.44 19.46
N THR A 29 4.85 -1.28 20.10
CA THR A 29 4.03 -0.18 19.61
C THR A 29 4.52 0.34 18.26
N MET A 30 5.84 0.42 18.05
CA MET A 30 6.43 0.80 16.76
C MET A 30 6.00 -0.18 15.67
N GLN A 31 6.14 -1.48 15.89
CA GLN A 31 5.83 -2.49 14.87
C GLN A 31 4.35 -2.46 14.47
N HIS A 32 3.46 -2.38 15.44
CA HIS A 32 2.01 -2.22 15.23
C HIS A 32 1.70 -0.92 14.46
N TRP A 33 2.35 0.19 14.82
CA TRP A 33 2.17 1.49 14.19
C TRP A 33 2.69 1.56 12.76
N GLU A 34 3.84 0.94 12.47
CA GLU A 34 4.39 0.87 11.11
C GLU A 34 3.48 0.06 10.19
N MET A 35 2.96 -1.07 10.66
CA MET A 35 2.00 -1.89 9.92
C MET A 35 0.72 -1.11 9.61
N ALA A 36 0.10 -0.51 10.63
CA ALA A 36 -1.07 0.33 10.46
C ALA A 36 -0.82 1.52 9.52
N GLY A 37 0.37 2.11 9.57
CA GLY A 37 0.79 3.21 8.70
C GLY A 37 0.91 2.80 7.22
N ALA A 38 1.46 1.62 6.95
CA ALA A 38 1.50 1.05 5.60
C ALA A 38 0.07 0.78 5.08
N HIS A 39 -0.75 0.10 5.86
CA HIS A 39 -2.12 -0.28 5.48
C HIS A 39 -2.99 0.91 5.14
N VAL A 40 -2.98 1.93 6.01
CA VAL A 40 -3.79 3.13 5.76
C VAL A 40 -3.28 3.93 4.55
N THR A 41 -1.99 3.82 4.21
CA THR A 41 -1.44 4.41 2.98
C THR A 41 -2.01 3.72 1.75
N PHE A 42 -2.12 2.39 1.74
CA PHE A 42 -2.71 1.64 0.63
C PHE A 42 -4.18 1.98 0.45
N LEU A 43 -4.96 1.97 1.53
CA LEU A 43 -6.39 2.29 1.47
C LEU A 43 -6.64 3.73 1.05
N ASN A 44 -5.84 4.69 1.54
CA ASN A 44 -6.00 6.10 1.16
C ASN A 44 -5.70 6.32 -0.34
N ALA A 45 -4.66 5.67 -0.87
CA ALA A 45 -4.38 5.69 -2.30
C ALA A 45 -5.50 4.99 -3.11
N LEU A 46 -6.00 3.84 -2.66
CA LEU A 46 -7.06 3.09 -3.33
C LEU A 46 -8.37 3.90 -3.37
N LEU A 47 -8.72 4.60 -2.29
CA LEU A 47 -9.85 5.53 -2.25
C LEU A 47 -9.69 6.64 -3.28
N ALA A 48 -8.50 7.26 -3.35
CA ALA A 48 -8.22 8.30 -4.33
C ALA A 48 -8.30 7.77 -5.78
N ILE A 49 -7.84 6.54 -6.03
CA ILE A 49 -8.00 5.87 -7.34
C ILE A 49 -9.49 5.70 -7.64
N TYR A 50 -10.25 5.13 -6.71
CA TYR A 50 -11.68 4.84 -6.88
C TYR A 50 -12.50 6.10 -7.21
N GLU A 51 -12.27 7.18 -6.47
CA GLU A 51 -12.99 8.45 -6.65
C GLU A 51 -12.62 9.17 -7.95
N GLN A 52 -11.34 9.11 -8.35
CA GLN A 52 -10.87 9.83 -9.53
C GLN A 52 -11.18 9.09 -10.84
N ALA A 53 -11.24 7.75 -10.82
CA ALA A 53 -11.33 6.90 -12.01
C ALA A 53 -12.37 7.35 -13.05
N PRO A 54 -13.63 7.72 -12.70
CA PRO A 54 -14.65 8.09 -13.69
C PRO A 54 -14.38 9.42 -14.41
N ALA A 55 -13.54 10.28 -13.84
CA ALA A 55 -13.34 11.66 -14.29
C ALA A 55 -11.94 11.92 -14.88
N ILE A 56 -11.13 10.88 -15.09
CA ILE A 56 -9.78 11.04 -15.66
C ILE A 56 -9.87 11.45 -17.13
N PRO A 57 -9.33 12.63 -17.51
CA PRO A 57 -9.35 13.06 -18.91
C PRO A 57 -8.43 12.18 -19.76
N PRO A 58 -8.73 11.97 -21.06
CA PRO A 58 -7.97 11.06 -21.94
C PRO A 58 -6.45 11.27 -21.91
N GLN A 59 -6.00 12.52 -21.86
CA GLN A 59 -4.57 12.88 -21.89
C GLN A 59 -3.82 12.48 -20.60
N LYS A 60 -4.55 12.13 -19.54
CA LYS A 60 -4.00 11.72 -18.24
C LYS A 60 -4.14 10.22 -17.97
N GLN A 61 -4.90 9.48 -18.78
CA GLN A 61 -5.23 8.06 -18.53
C GLN A 61 -3.99 7.17 -18.43
N THR A 62 -2.98 7.34 -19.29
CA THR A 62 -1.74 6.55 -19.22
C THR A 62 -0.98 6.79 -17.90
N ASN A 63 -0.87 8.06 -17.46
CA ASN A 63 -0.19 8.36 -16.20
C ASN A 63 -1.00 7.89 -14.99
N PHE A 64 -2.33 7.97 -15.06
CA PHE A 64 -3.22 7.47 -14.02
C PHE A 64 -3.12 5.95 -13.89
N ALA A 65 -3.14 5.23 -15.02
CA ALA A 65 -2.92 3.78 -15.02
C ALA A 65 -1.54 3.41 -14.46
N GLY A 66 -0.49 4.15 -14.82
CA GLY A 66 0.84 4.00 -14.23
C GLY A 66 0.89 4.21 -12.71
N PHE A 67 0.16 5.20 -12.19
CA PHE A 67 0.02 5.42 -10.74
C PHE A 67 -0.71 4.26 -10.05
N CYS A 68 -1.80 3.76 -10.65
CA CYS A 68 -2.54 2.61 -10.12
C CYS A 68 -1.69 1.33 -10.13
N LEU A 69 -0.88 1.12 -11.17
CA LEU A 69 0.05 -0.01 -11.25
C LEU A 69 1.21 0.13 -10.27
N LEU A 70 1.61 1.35 -9.92
CA LEU A 70 2.55 1.56 -8.81
C LEU A 70 1.91 1.17 -7.47
N TRP A 71 0.63 1.50 -7.24
CA TRP A 71 -0.11 1.04 -6.06
C TRP A 71 -0.10 -0.50 -5.96
N CYS A 72 -0.38 -1.21 -7.06
CA CYS A 72 -0.29 -2.68 -7.11
C CYS A 72 1.09 -3.19 -6.73
N ALA A 73 2.13 -2.61 -7.32
CA ALA A 73 3.50 -3.07 -7.09
C ALA A 73 3.94 -2.87 -5.64
N VAL A 74 3.56 -1.75 -5.00
CA VAL A 74 3.87 -1.50 -3.59
C VAL A 74 3.10 -2.48 -2.69
N LEU A 75 1.82 -2.76 -2.97
CA LEU A 75 1.03 -3.71 -2.20
C LEU A 75 1.56 -5.15 -2.34
N HIS A 76 1.88 -5.58 -3.57
CA HIS A 76 2.51 -6.89 -3.78
C HIS A 76 3.84 -7.00 -3.04
N SER A 77 4.72 -6.00 -3.13
CA SER A 77 5.98 -5.99 -2.39
C SER A 77 5.82 -6.08 -0.87
N HIS A 78 4.71 -5.55 -0.34
CA HIS A 78 4.38 -5.62 1.07
C HIS A 78 3.92 -7.04 1.47
N HIS A 79 2.96 -7.62 0.75
CA HIS A 79 2.48 -8.98 1.04
C HIS A 79 3.54 -10.06 0.73
N GLU A 80 4.40 -9.86 -0.28
CA GLU A 80 5.53 -10.74 -0.56
C GLU A 80 6.51 -10.77 0.62
N PHE A 81 6.83 -9.61 1.21
CA PHE A 81 7.66 -9.57 2.42
C PHE A 81 7.03 -10.33 3.59
N GLU A 82 5.72 -10.18 3.71
CA GLU A 82 4.94 -10.81 4.76
C GLU A 82 5.04 -12.33 4.75
N GLU A 83 4.79 -12.90 3.57
CA GLU A 83 4.83 -14.33 3.32
C GLU A 83 6.25 -14.90 3.35
N GLU A 84 7.24 -14.18 2.82
CA GLU A 84 8.61 -14.67 2.70
C GLU A 84 9.41 -14.60 4.00
N ALA A 85 9.13 -13.60 4.86
CA ALA A 85 10.01 -13.31 6.00
C ALA A 85 9.30 -12.78 7.24
N TYR A 86 8.35 -11.84 7.10
CA TYR A 86 7.82 -11.10 8.24
C TYR A 86 7.12 -12.02 9.25
N PHE A 87 6.12 -12.79 8.80
CA PHE A 87 5.30 -13.61 9.69
C PHE A 87 6.07 -14.80 10.26
N ALA A 88 7.04 -15.33 9.51
CA ALA A 88 7.94 -16.38 9.99
C ALA A 88 8.74 -15.97 11.24
N MET A 89 8.98 -14.66 11.46
CA MET A 89 9.67 -14.16 12.66
C MET A 89 8.79 -14.13 13.91
N TYR A 90 7.47 -14.25 13.77
CA TYR A 90 6.54 -14.31 14.90
C TYR A 90 6.21 -15.74 15.34
N GLU A 91 6.35 -16.71 14.43
CA GLU A 91 6.12 -18.12 14.70
C GLU A 91 7.24 -18.74 15.57
N PRO A 92 6.92 -19.71 16.46
CA PRO A 92 5.60 -20.28 16.75
C PRO A 92 4.83 -19.53 17.85
N LYS A 93 5.30 -18.34 18.26
CA LYS A 93 4.77 -17.62 19.43
C LYS A 93 3.42 -16.98 19.16
N LEU A 94 3.18 -16.61 17.92
CA LEU A 94 1.96 -15.98 17.44
C LEU A 94 1.52 -16.66 16.14
N ASP A 95 0.28 -17.14 16.10
CA ASP A 95 -0.26 -17.88 14.94
C ASP A 95 -0.71 -16.91 13.83
N THR A 96 0.02 -16.95 12.72
CA THR A 96 -0.14 -16.04 11.59
C THR A 96 -0.79 -16.70 10.37
N ARG A 97 -1.25 -17.95 10.48
CA ARG A 97 -1.76 -18.74 9.34
C ARG A 97 -2.98 -18.13 8.65
N PHE A 98 -3.76 -17.30 9.35
CA PHE A 98 -4.94 -16.63 8.79
C PHE A 98 -4.57 -15.68 7.63
N VAL A 99 -3.36 -15.11 7.66
CA VAL A 99 -2.88 -14.14 6.67
C VAL A 99 -2.92 -14.74 5.27
N GLN A 100 -2.40 -15.96 5.11
CA GLN A 100 -2.34 -16.60 3.79
C GLN A 100 -3.74 -16.87 3.21
N GLU A 101 -4.70 -17.26 4.06
CA GLU A 101 -6.09 -17.45 3.66
C GLU A 101 -6.73 -16.11 3.23
N GLU A 102 -6.49 -15.05 4.00
CA GLU A 102 -7.02 -13.72 3.70
C GLU A 102 -6.39 -13.10 2.44
N HIS A 103 -5.08 -13.26 2.21
CA HIS A 103 -4.41 -12.87 0.97
C HIS A 103 -5.06 -13.51 -0.25
N GLY A 104 -5.35 -14.81 -0.15
CA GLY A 104 -6.05 -15.57 -1.20
C GLY A 104 -7.44 -15.00 -1.53
N ALA A 105 -8.14 -14.38 -0.57
CA ALA A 105 -9.50 -13.90 -0.75
C ALA A 105 -9.62 -12.67 -1.68
N PHE A 106 -8.53 -11.92 -1.88
CA PHE A 106 -8.53 -10.72 -2.74
C PHE A 106 -7.53 -10.77 -3.90
N GLN A 107 -6.61 -11.75 -3.92
CA GLN A 107 -5.54 -11.85 -4.91
C GLN A 107 -6.04 -11.89 -6.36
N GLU A 108 -7.11 -12.63 -6.63
CA GLU A 108 -7.68 -12.72 -7.99
C GLU A 108 -8.18 -11.35 -8.49
N GLY A 109 -8.86 -10.59 -7.62
CA GLY A 109 -9.36 -9.26 -7.97
C GLY A 109 -8.25 -8.24 -8.18
N ILE A 110 -7.18 -8.29 -7.37
CA ILE A 110 -5.98 -7.46 -7.60
C ILE A 110 -5.30 -7.83 -8.92
N THR A 111 -5.21 -9.12 -9.24
CA THR A 111 -4.63 -9.61 -10.50
C THR A 111 -5.43 -9.10 -11.71
N ALA A 112 -6.76 -9.13 -11.63
CA ALA A 112 -7.64 -8.61 -12.66
C ALA A 112 -7.50 -7.08 -12.82
N PHE A 113 -7.40 -6.36 -11.71
CA PHE A 113 -7.13 -4.92 -11.67
C PHE A 113 -5.79 -4.55 -12.32
N GLU A 114 -4.69 -5.23 -11.94
CA GLU A 114 -3.37 -5.02 -12.53
C GLU A 114 -3.38 -5.33 -14.04
N SER A 115 -3.95 -6.46 -14.43
CA SER A 115 -4.01 -6.91 -15.83
C SER A 115 -4.77 -5.93 -16.72
N TYR A 116 -5.92 -5.44 -16.24
CA TYR A 116 -6.70 -4.44 -16.95
C TYR A 116 -5.90 -3.15 -17.16
N LEU A 117 -5.30 -2.61 -16.11
CA LEU A 117 -4.52 -1.37 -16.18
C LEU A 117 -3.29 -1.52 -17.10
N ALA A 118 -2.58 -2.65 -17.03
CA ALA A 118 -1.47 -2.94 -17.92
C ALA A 118 -1.92 -3.01 -19.38
N SER A 119 -3.11 -3.58 -19.65
CA SER A 119 -3.70 -3.63 -20.99
C SER A 119 -4.03 -2.24 -21.56
N CYS A 120 -4.23 -1.23 -20.70
CA CYS A 120 -4.47 0.16 -21.11
C CYS A 120 -3.19 0.93 -21.47
N LEU A 121 -2.01 0.37 -21.19
CA LEU A 121 -0.74 1.03 -21.50
C LEU A 121 -0.27 0.75 -22.95
N PRO A 122 0.55 1.65 -23.54
CA PRO A 122 1.23 1.41 -24.82
C PRO A 122 2.10 0.15 -24.81
N ALA A 123 2.37 -0.43 -25.98
CA ALA A 123 3.35 -1.52 -26.12
C ALA A 123 4.74 -1.13 -25.60
N GLY A 124 5.43 -2.09 -24.97
CA GLY A 124 6.76 -1.85 -24.37
C GLY A 124 6.81 -0.77 -23.27
N HIS A 125 5.67 -0.37 -22.69
CA HIS A 125 5.62 0.66 -21.66
C HIS A 125 6.04 0.08 -20.28
N PRO A 126 6.97 0.72 -19.56
CA PRO A 126 7.35 0.29 -18.21
C PRO A 126 6.24 0.61 -17.20
N TYR A 127 6.00 -0.28 -16.25
CA TYR A 127 5.03 -0.07 -15.17
C TYR A 127 5.42 -0.78 -13.89
N GLY A 128 4.70 -0.50 -12.79
CA GLY A 128 5.02 -1.03 -11.47
C GLY A 128 6.44 -0.62 -11.05
N LEU A 129 7.21 -1.58 -10.52
CA LEU A 129 8.60 -1.38 -10.12
C LEU A 129 9.60 -1.87 -11.18
N ASP A 130 9.27 -2.94 -11.91
CA ASP A 130 10.19 -3.66 -12.80
C ASP A 130 9.51 -4.32 -14.02
N LYS A 131 8.20 -4.10 -14.21
CA LYS A 131 7.43 -4.72 -15.29
C LYS A 131 7.40 -3.86 -16.56
N THR A 132 7.13 -4.49 -17.69
CA THR A 132 6.95 -3.84 -18.99
C THR A 132 5.86 -4.58 -19.77
N THR A 133 4.97 -3.85 -20.45
CA THR A 133 3.94 -4.48 -21.29
C THR A 133 4.55 -5.19 -22.50
N PRO A 134 3.91 -6.22 -23.06
CA PRO A 134 4.37 -6.87 -24.28
C PRO A 134 4.68 -5.90 -25.44
N ALA A 135 5.67 -6.24 -26.27
CA ALA A 135 6.11 -5.41 -27.38
C ALA A 135 5.09 -5.33 -28.54
N ASP A 136 4.15 -6.28 -28.59
CA ASP A 136 3.10 -6.42 -29.60
C ASP A 136 1.70 -6.09 -29.04
N GLN A 137 1.60 -5.57 -27.82
CA GLN A 137 0.32 -5.22 -27.20
C GLN A 137 -0.41 -4.11 -27.98
N THR A 138 -1.71 -4.32 -28.21
CA THR A 138 -2.62 -3.24 -28.62
C THR A 138 -3.34 -2.68 -27.38
N PRO A 139 -3.19 -1.38 -27.05
CA PRO A 139 -3.78 -0.83 -25.84
C PRO A 139 -5.31 -0.84 -25.87
N THR A 140 -5.93 -1.33 -24.79
CA THR A 140 -7.37 -1.23 -24.58
C THR A 140 -7.72 0.18 -24.08
N PRO A 141 -8.79 0.82 -24.57
CA PRO A 141 -9.24 2.11 -24.05
C PRO A 141 -9.50 2.05 -22.55
N PHE A 142 -9.06 3.07 -21.81
CA PHE A 142 -9.33 3.17 -20.38
C PHE A 142 -10.80 3.52 -20.12
N ASP A 143 -11.45 2.68 -19.32
CA ASP A 143 -12.77 2.82 -18.76
C ASP A 143 -12.70 2.92 -17.22
N GLY A 144 -13.06 4.09 -16.69
CA GLY A 144 -13.07 4.34 -15.25
C GLY A 144 -14.18 3.60 -14.50
N ALA A 145 -15.30 3.28 -15.14
CA ALA A 145 -16.37 2.48 -14.55
C ALA A 145 -15.91 1.02 -14.41
N LYS A 146 -15.22 0.48 -15.42
CA LYS A 146 -14.61 -0.85 -15.33
C LYS A 146 -13.58 -0.93 -14.21
N LEU A 147 -12.76 0.12 -14.04
CA LEU A 147 -11.79 0.16 -12.94
C LEU A 147 -12.47 0.10 -11.57
N ARG A 148 -13.59 0.83 -11.39
CA ARG A 148 -14.37 0.79 -10.14
C ARG A 148 -14.95 -0.59 -9.88
N GLU A 149 -15.53 -1.24 -10.89
CA GLU A 149 -16.06 -2.60 -10.78
C GLU A 149 -14.98 -3.59 -10.31
N LEU A 150 -13.75 -3.46 -10.83
CA LEU A 150 -12.63 -4.29 -10.40
C LEU A 150 -12.26 -4.01 -8.94
N ILE A 151 -12.22 -2.74 -8.51
CA ILE A 151 -11.98 -2.38 -7.11
C ILE A 151 -13.10 -2.92 -6.20
N ASP A 152 -14.36 -2.85 -6.63
CA ASP A 152 -15.51 -3.35 -5.87
C ASP A 152 -15.38 -4.86 -5.58
N SER A 153 -14.68 -5.63 -6.43
CA SER A 153 -14.48 -7.07 -6.24
C SER A 153 -13.46 -7.44 -5.16
N PHE A 154 -12.48 -6.59 -4.84
CA PHE A 154 -11.39 -6.92 -3.92
C PHE A 154 -11.26 -5.97 -2.73
N ALA A 155 -11.76 -4.74 -2.82
CA ALA A 155 -11.62 -3.75 -1.75
C ALA A 155 -12.24 -4.20 -0.42
N PRO A 156 -13.44 -4.86 -0.38
CA PRO A 156 -13.99 -5.36 0.87
C PRO A 156 -13.11 -6.41 1.57
N PRO A 157 -12.73 -7.56 0.94
CA PRO A 157 -11.85 -8.53 1.60
C PRO A 157 -10.47 -7.97 1.93
N LEU A 158 -9.90 -7.12 1.07
CA LEU A 158 -8.64 -6.42 1.37
C LEU A 158 -8.76 -5.55 2.62
N SER A 159 -9.83 -4.77 2.76
CA SER A 159 -10.01 -3.88 3.92
C SER A 159 -10.17 -4.68 5.22
N VAL A 160 -10.88 -5.81 5.18
CA VAL A 160 -11.02 -6.72 6.34
C VAL A 160 -9.66 -7.26 6.75
N HIS A 161 -8.90 -7.78 5.79
CA HIS A 161 -7.57 -8.32 6.03
C HIS A 161 -6.63 -7.30 6.69
N LEU A 162 -6.51 -6.11 6.10
CA LEU A 162 -5.61 -5.07 6.61
C LEU A 162 -5.96 -4.64 8.05
N VAL A 163 -7.24 -4.68 8.43
CA VAL A 163 -7.68 -4.38 9.81
C VAL A 163 -7.42 -5.57 10.74
N ASN A 164 -7.71 -6.79 10.29
CA ASN A 164 -7.51 -8.02 11.06
C ASN A 164 -6.04 -8.21 11.42
N GLU A 165 -5.15 -8.01 10.47
CA GLU A 165 -3.71 -8.14 10.68
C GLU A 165 -3.21 -7.15 11.75
N VAL A 166 -3.56 -5.87 11.65
CA VAL A 166 -3.18 -4.85 12.65
C VAL A 166 -3.76 -5.20 14.02
N THR A 167 -4.99 -5.69 14.06
CA THR A 167 -5.61 -6.18 15.30
C THR A 167 -4.85 -7.38 15.89
N HIS A 168 -4.31 -8.26 15.04
CA HIS A 168 -3.52 -9.41 15.48
C HIS A 168 -2.14 -9.01 16.04
N LEU A 169 -1.58 -7.92 15.51
CA LEU A 169 -0.29 -7.35 15.90
C LEU A 169 -0.38 -6.31 17.02
N GLU A 170 -1.50 -6.23 17.75
CA GLU A 170 -1.64 -5.33 18.90
C GLU A 170 -0.51 -5.56 19.92
N PRO A 171 0.09 -4.49 20.49
CA PRO A 171 1.25 -4.61 21.38
C PRO A 171 1.02 -5.55 22.56
N GLU A 172 -0.18 -5.55 23.13
CA GLU A 172 -0.58 -6.42 24.24
C GLU A 172 -0.57 -7.90 23.83
N LYS A 173 -1.03 -8.22 22.61
CA LYS A 173 -1.03 -9.59 22.09
C LYS A 173 0.39 -10.08 21.80
N LEU A 174 1.21 -9.23 21.19
CA LEU A 174 2.62 -9.54 20.94
C LEU A 174 3.38 -9.79 22.25
N LYS A 175 3.14 -8.95 23.28
CA LYS A 175 3.72 -9.15 24.61
C LYS A 175 3.20 -10.42 25.29
N ALA A 176 1.90 -10.70 25.19
CA ALA A 176 1.28 -11.90 25.76
C ALA A 176 1.77 -13.21 25.09
N ALA A 177 2.07 -13.17 23.79
CA ALA A 177 2.70 -14.25 23.04
C ALA A 177 4.17 -14.50 23.45
N GLY A 178 4.76 -13.62 24.25
CA GLY A 178 6.14 -13.77 24.73
C GLY A 178 7.20 -13.34 23.71
N LEU A 179 6.85 -12.47 22.77
CA LEU A 179 7.83 -11.79 21.92
C LEU A 179 8.64 -10.84 22.80
N THR A 180 9.96 -10.93 22.70
CA THR A 180 10.93 -10.15 23.49
C THR A 180 11.31 -8.86 22.77
N GLU A 181 11.89 -7.91 23.49
CA GLU A 181 12.37 -6.66 22.90
C GLU A 181 13.42 -6.90 21.80
N ALA A 182 14.28 -7.91 22.00
CA ALA A 182 15.30 -8.29 21.03
C ALA A 182 14.69 -8.83 19.74
N GLU A 183 13.64 -9.65 19.83
CA GLU A 183 12.90 -10.15 18.66
C GLU A 183 12.18 -9.00 17.92
N MET A 184 11.53 -8.09 18.63
CA MET A 184 10.89 -6.92 18.01
C MET A 184 11.89 -6.01 17.29
N LYS A 185 13.06 -5.79 17.88
CA LYS A 185 14.15 -5.03 17.23
C LYS A 185 14.68 -5.75 16.00
N HIS A 186 14.83 -7.07 16.06
CA HIS A 186 15.25 -7.87 14.91
C HIS A 186 14.25 -7.77 13.75
N ILE A 187 12.95 -7.89 14.04
CA ILE A 187 11.88 -7.71 13.05
C ILE A 187 11.96 -6.33 12.41
N ALA A 188 12.15 -5.27 13.21
CA ALA A 188 12.30 -3.91 12.70
C ALA A 188 13.55 -3.76 11.80
N GLU A 189 14.68 -4.36 12.18
CA GLU A 189 15.92 -4.34 11.38
C GLU A 189 15.74 -5.04 10.03
N VAL A 190 15.12 -6.23 10.03
CA VAL A 190 14.82 -7.00 8.82
C VAL A 190 13.84 -6.23 7.92
N THR A 191 12.78 -5.66 8.50
CA THR A 191 11.81 -4.84 7.78
C THR A 191 12.48 -3.63 7.14
N GLN A 192 13.33 -2.90 7.89
CA GLN A 192 14.08 -1.77 7.35
C GLN A 192 15.05 -2.17 6.23
N ALA A 193 15.71 -3.31 6.35
CA ALA A 193 16.60 -3.82 5.31
C ALA A 193 15.82 -4.20 4.04
N TYR A 194 14.62 -4.77 4.19
CA TYR A 194 13.76 -5.12 3.08
C TYR A 194 13.29 -3.87 2.32
N VAL A 195 12.70 -2.89 3.01
CA VAL A 195 12.16 -1.67 2.36
C VAL A 195 13.25 -0.83 1.67
N LYS A 196 14.49 -0.87 2.15
CA LYS A 196 15.64 -0.15 1.55
C LYS A 196 16.06 -0.69 0.18
N LYS A 197 15.60 -1.88 -0.23
CA LYS A 197 15.85 -2.43 -1.56
C LYS A 197 15.07 -1.68 -2.64
N TYR A 198 13.96 -1.03 -2.28
CA TYR A 198 13.08 -0.40 -3.25
C TYR A 198 13.51 1.01 -3.65
N PRO A 199 13.24 1.44 -4.90
CA PRO A 199 13.61 2.76 -5.37
C PRO A 199 12.93 3.87 -4.56
N VAL A 200 13.72 4.75 -3.94
CA VAL A 200 13.22 5.90 -3.18
C VAL A 200 12.35 6.84 -4.03
N THR A 201 12.57 6.90 -5.34
CA THR A 201 11.82 7.72 -6.30
C THR A 201 10.39 7.27 -6.52
N ARG A 202 10.07 6.00 -6.24
CA ARG A 202 8.73 5.42 -6.41
C ARG A 202 8.15 4.93 -5.09
N PHE A 203 8.85 4.03 -4.39
CA PHE A 203 8.31 3.35 -3.20
C PHE A 203 8.20 4.31 -2.00
N LEU A 204 9.32 4.93 -1.61
CA LEU A 204 9.30 5.91 -0.51
C LEU A 204 8.45 7.14 -0.87
N THR A 205 8.59 7.67 -2.09
CA THR A 205 7.76 8.80 -2.55
C THR A 205 6.27 8.45 -2.50
N PHE A 206 5.87 7.26 -2.95
CA PHE A 206 4.48 6.81 -2.85
C PHE A 206 4.00 6.80 -1.40
N ALA A 207 4.75 6.17 -0.49
CA ALA A 207 4.38 6.11 0.93
C ALA A 207 4.22 7.53 1.54
N MET A 208 5.15 8.43 1.22
CA MET A 208 5.14 9.79 1.74
C MET A 208 4.00 10.66 1.20
N LEU A 209 3.61 10.48 -0.06
CA LEU A 209 2.60 11.31 -0.71
C LEU A 209 1.18 10.75 -0.59
N CYS A 210 1.04 9.42 -0.43
CA CYS A 210 -0.26 8.78 -0.38
C CYS A 210 -0.81 8.57 1.03
N LYS A 211 0.05 8.61 2.06
CA LYS A 211 -0.40 8.47 3.44
C LYS A 211 -1.38 9.57 3.86
N PRO A 212 -2.21 9.30 4.87
CA PRO A 212 -2.95 10.36 5.51
C PRO A 212 -2.05 11.44 6.17
N LYS A 213 -2.54 12.69 6.24
CA LYS A 213 -1.82 13.79 6.89
C LYS A 213 -1.74 13.62 8.41
N TRP A 214 -2.71 12.92 9.00
CA TRP A 214 -2.80 12.70 10.44
C TRP A 214 -1.83 11.63 10.97
N THR A 215 -1.23 10.81 10.10
CA THR A 215 -0.18 9.86 10.50
C THR A 215 1.21 10.45 10.29
N ALA A 216 2.15 10.17 11.21
CA ALA A 216 3.55 10.52 11.07
C ALA A 216 4.36 9.48 10.26
N PHE A 217 3.76 8.36 9.86
CA PHE A 217 4.36 7.33 9.00
C PHE A 217 4.81 7.94 7.65
N PRO A 218 5.73 7.29 6.91
CA PRO A 218 6.80 6.48 7.45
C PRO A 218 7.76 7.33 8.33
N PRO A 219 8.49 6.73 9.28
CA PRO A 219 9.35 7.44 10.22
C PRO A 219 10.67 7.89 9.56
N VAL A 220 10.57 8.77 8.56
CA VAL A 220 11.74 9.27 7.82
C VAL A 220 12.29 10.57 8.40
N PRO A 221 13.63 10.79 8.33
CA PRO A 221 14.25 12.03 8.78
C PRO A 221 13.72 13.29 8.08
N GLY A 222 13.73 14.42 8.80
CA GLY A 222 13.18 15.69 8.32
C GLY A 222 13.74 16.18 6.96
N LEU A 223 15.04 16.00 6.71
CA LEU A 223 15.65 16.35 5.43
C LEU A 223 15.06 15.54 4.26
N LEU A 224 14.86 14.23 4.47
CA LEU A 224 14.21 13.37 3.48
C LEU A 224 12.76 13.80 3.25
N LYS A 225 12.00 13.97 4.33
CA LYS A 225 10.58 14.33 4.32
C LYS A 225 10.29 15.66 3.63
N HIS A 226 11.02 16.71 4.00
CA HIS A 226 10.68 18.08 3.64
C HIS A 226 11.45 18.60 2.43
N VAL A 227 12.56 17.96 2.04
CA VAL A 227 13.41 18.43 0.94
C VAL A 227 13.53 17.38 -0.15
N LEU A 228 14.11 16.21 0.16
CA LEU A 228 14.48 15.26 -0.89
C LEU A 228 13.27 14.62 -1.57
N VAL A 229 12.27 14.20 -0.81
CA VAL A 229 11.05 13.60 -1.37
C VAL A 229 10.32 14.58 -2.31
N PRO A 230 9.88 15.78 -1.87
CA PRO A 230 9.10 16.66 -2.73
C PRO A 230 9.90 17.28 -3.89
N TYR A 231 11.20 17.57 -3.70
CA TYR A 231 11.97 18.37 -4.66
C TYR A 231 13.05 17.60 -5.42
N VAL A 232 13.27 16.32 -5.14
CA VAL A 232 14.25 15.49 -5.86
C VAL A 232 13.62 14.18 -6.30
N PHE A 233 13.15 13.37 -5.36
CA PHE A 233 12.69 12.00 -5.62
C PHE A 233 11.34 11.93 -6.31
N ALA A 234 10.48 12.93 -6.11
CA ALA A 234 9.20 13.03 -6.80
C ALA A 234 9.32 13.45 -8.27
N ILE A 235 10.40 14.14 -8.68
CA ILE A 235 10.52 14.74 -10.02
C ILE A 235 10.38 13.71 -11.16
N PRO A 236 11.07 12.56 -11.15
CA PRO A 236 11.03 11.61 -12.27
C PRO A 236 9.62 11.09 -12.56
N TYR A 237 8.77 11.01 -11.53
CA TYR A 237 7.40 10.48 -11.61
C TYR A 237 6.35 11.57 -11.30
N ARG A 238 6.68 12.85 -11.50
CA ARG A 238 5.79 13.98 -11.14
C ARG A 238 4.37 13.89 -11.69
N ARG A 239 4.20 13.23 -12.84
CA ARG A 239 2.89 13.02 -13.48
C ARG A 239 2.01 12.00 -12.74
N PHE A 240 2.61 11.06 -12.00
CA PHE A 240 1.87 10.12 -11.16
C PHE A 240 1.34 10.84 -9.92
N TRP A 241 2.10 11.79 -9.40
CA TRP A 241 1.77 12.49 -8.17
C TRP A 241 0.62 13.50 -8.31
N GLU A 242 0.09 13.69 -9.51
CA GLU A 242 -1.15 14.43 -9.75
C GLU A 242 -2.39 13.70 -9.19
N PHE A 243 -2.28 12.39 -8.95
CA PHE A 243 -3.38 11.50 -8.56
C PHE A 243 -3.34 11.07 -7.09
N VAL A 244 -2.39 11.59 -6.30
CA VAL A 244 -2.33 11.32 -4.85
C VAL A 244 -3.58 11.85 -4.16
N PRO A 245 -3.97 11.31 -3.00
CA PRO A 245 -5.11 11.78 -2.21
C PRO A 245 -5.01 13.31 -1.95
N LYS A 246 -6.04 14.07 -2.35
CA LYS A 246 -6.05 15.55 -2.28
C LYS A 246 -6.42 16.10 -0.91
N SER A 247 -7.14 15.32 -0.12
CA SER A 247 -7.73 15.72 1.16
C SER A 247 -7.51 14.62 2.17
N ASN A 248 -6.93 15.00 3.31
CA ASN A 248 -7.10 14.35 4.60
C ASN A 248 -7.65 15.41 5.54
#